data_AF-A0A357D6C1-F1
#
_entry.id   AF-A0A357D6C1-F1
#
_cell.length_a   1.000
_cell.length_b   1.000
_cell.length_c   1.000
_cell.angle_alpha   90.00
_cell.angle_beta   90.00
_cell.angle_gamma   90.00
#
_symmetry.space_group_name_H-M   'P 1'
#
loop_
_entity.id
_entity.type
_entity.pdbx_description
1 polymer ?
#
loop_
_entity_poly.entity_id
_entity_poly.type
_entity_poly.pdbx_seq_one_letter_code
_entity_poly.pdbx_strand_id
1 'polypeptide(L)'
;MFAKVASGTVIGIDGFPVEVEVDLSSGLPSFDLVGLADTAVKEAKERVRAAIKNSGFSFPGHRIVVNLAPADLRKEGSGFDLPIALGILCAQGSFAPTALAGG
;
A
#
# COMPACT_ATOMS: atom_id res chain seq x y z
N MET A 1 0.78 -9.08 -10.88
CA MET A 1 -0.65 -8.86 -10.52
C MET A 1 -0.70 -7.51 -9.84
N PHE A 2 -1.66 -6.66 -10.21
CA PHE A 2 -1.55 -5.22 -9.93
C PHE A 2 -2.85 -4.65 -9.34
N ALA A 3 -2.73 -3.72 -8.40
CA ALA A 3 -3.87 -2.97 -7.84
C ALA A 3 -3.50 -1.50 -7.57
N LYS A 4 -4.50 -0.62 -7.66
CA LYS A 4 -4.42 0.79 -7.30
C LYS A 4 -5.45 1.09 -6.21
N VAL A 5 -5.05 1.87 -5.22
CA VAL A 5 -5.92 2.28 -4.11
C VAL A 5 -5.80 3.78 -3.89
N ALA A 6 -6.94 4.47 -3.89
CA ALA A 6 -6.98 5.89 -3.54
C ALA A 6 -6.66 6.09 -2.06
N SER A 7 -5.84 7.09 -1.77
CA SER A 7 -5.43 7.50 -0.43
C SER A 7 -5.20 9.01 -0.40
N GLY A 8 -4.74 9.51 0.74
CA GLY A 8 -4.37 10.90 0.90
C GLY A 8 -3.36 11.09 2.02
N THR A 9 -2.69 12.22 1.99
CA THR A 9 -1.81 12.67 3.05
C THR A 9 -2.04 14.14 3.35
N VAL A 10 -1.48 14.62 4.45
CA VAL A 10 -1.65 16.01 4.90
C VAL A 10 -0.29 16.69 4.87
N ILE A 11 -0.23 17.87 4.26
CA ILE A 11 0.93 18.75 4.31
C ILE A 11 0.48 20.07 4.92
N GLY A 12 0.93 20.35 6.14
CA GLY A 12 0.42 21.48 6.91
C GLY A 12 -1.07 21.28 7.23
N ILE A 13 -1.93 22.09 6.61
CA ILE A 13 -3.40 22.02 6.75
C ILE A 13 -4.09 21.44 5.51
N ASP A 14 -3.33 21.21 4.45
CA ASP A 14 -3.86 20.85 3.14
C ASP A 14 -3.81 19.33 2.94
N GLY A 15 -4.91 18.77 2.42
CA GLY A 15 -4.99 17.36 2.04
C GLY A 15 -4.55 17.16 0.58
N PHE A 16 -3.65 16.21 0.34
CA PHE A 16 -3.15 15.86 -0.98
C PHE A 16 -3.56 14.43 -1.34
N PRO A 17 -4.13 14.19 -2.54
CA PRO A 17 -4.43 12.85 -3.00
C PRO A 17 -3.12 12.07 -3.22
N VAL A 18 -3.12 10.81 -2.80
CA VAL A 18 -2.02 9.87 -3.01
C VAL A 18 -2.58 8.58 -3.58
N GLU A 19 -1.96 8.06 -4.63
CA GLU A 19 -2.28 6.74 -5.16
C GLU A 19 -1.30 5.72 -4.62
N VAL A 20 -1.83 4.65 -4.02
CA VAL A 20 -1.04 3.49 -3.59
C VAL A 20 -1.15 2.43 -4.66
N GLU A 21 -0.05 2.18 -5.36
CA GLU A 21 0.05 1.16 -6.38
C GLU A 21 0.78 -0.05 -5.82
N VAL A 22 0.20 -1.24 -5.96
CA VAL A 22 0.79 -2.49 -5.49
C VAL A 22 0.97 -3.44 -6.66
N ASP A 23 2.21 -3.87 -6.91
CA ASP A 23 2.53 -4.94 -7.84
C ASP A 23 3.04 -6.18 -7.09
N LEU A 24 2.46 -7.32 -7.43
CA LEU A 24 2.87 -8.65 -6.99
C LEU A 24 3.48 -9.40 -8.16
N SER A 25 4.75 -9.75 -8.04
CA SER A 25 5.50 -10.50 -9.05
C SER A 25 6.03 -11.83 -8.51
N SER A 26 6.26 -12.78 -9.41
CA SER A 26 6.88 -14.06 -9.08
C SER A 26 8.35 -13.86 -8.69
N GLY A 27 8.82 -14.61 -7.69
CA GLY A 27 10.21 -14.57 -7.24
C GLY A 27 10.34 -14.85 -5.75
N LEU A 28 11.54 -14.63 -5.21
CA LEU A 28 11.75 -14.71 -3.76
C LEU A 28 10.90 -13.64 -3.05
N PRO A 29 10.30 -13.96 -1.88
CA PRO A 29 9.52 -12.99 -1.13
C PRO A 29 10.34 -11.75 -0.75
N SER A 30 9.90 -10.58 -1.19
CA SER A 30 10.47 -9.29 -0.81
C SER A 30 9.36 -8.24 -0.69
N PHE A 31 9.66 -7.12 -0.03
CA PHE A 31 8.75 -6.01 0.13
C PHE A 31 9.53 -4.72 -0.08
N ASP A 32 9.29 -4.07 -1.22
CA ASP A 32 9.94 -2.83 -1.63
C ASP A 32 8.91 -1.69 -1.55
N LEU A 33 9.27 -0.56 -0.93
CA LEU A 33 8.42 0.61 -0.80
C LEU A 33 9.12 1.85 -1.37
N VAL A 34 8.50 2.52 -2.34
CA VAL A 34 9.05 3.66 -3.08
C VAL A 34 8.08 4.85 -3.11
N GLY A 35 8.61 6.06 -3.37
CA GLY A 35 7.81 7.30 -3.43
C GLY A 35 7.99 8.26 -2.26
N LEU A 36 9.24 8.49 -1.83
CA LEU A 36 9.63 9.42 -0.74
C LEU A 36 8.91 9.20 0.60
N ALA A 37 8.85 7.94 1.01
CA ALA A 37 8.35 7.52 2.30
C ALA A 37 9.33 7.82 3.45
N ASP A 38 8.80 8.31 4.57
CA ASP A 38 9.53 8.45 5.82
C ASP A 38 9.76 7.10 6.53
N THR A 39 10.37 7.15 7.71
CA THR A 39 10.65 5.94 8.51
C THR A 39 9.36 5.22 8.93
N ALA A 40 8.33 5.96 9.36
CA ALA A 40 7.08 5.37 9.83
C ALA A 40 6.36 4.59 8.72
N VAL A 41 6.37 5.12 7.50
CA VAL A 41 5.84 4.46 6.30
C VAL A 41 6.69 3.25 5.92
N LYS A 42 8.02 3.31 6.02
CA LYS A 42 8.90 2.15 5.76
C LYS A 42 8.67 0.99 6.73
N GLU A 43 8.27 1.30 7.97
CA GLU A 43 7.88 0.31 8.98
C GLU A 43 6.48 -0.28 8.75
N ALA A 44 5.73 0.20 7.74
CA ALA A 44 4.39 -0.30 7.43
C ALA A 44 4.38 -1.80 7.12
N LYS A 45 5.46 -2.36 6.59
CA LYS A 45 5.57 -3.77 6.21
C LYS A 45 5.06 -4.73 7.31
N GLU A 46 5.59 -4.60 8.52
CA GLU A 46 5.23 -5.52 9.60
C GLU A 46 3.80 -5.28 10.12
N ARG A 47 3.36 -4.02 10.16
CA ARG A 47 1.99 -3.65 10.56
C ARG A 47 0.96 -4.15 9.56
N VAL A 48 1.20 -3.96 8.27
CA VAL A 48 0.36 -4.46 7.16
C VAL A 48 0.31 -5.98 7.17
N ARG A 49 1.45 -6.65 7.33
CA ARG A 49 1.51 -8.12 7.42
C ARG A 49 0.70 -8.65 8.60
N ALA A 50 0.82 -8.02 9.77
CA ALA A 50 0.04 -8.39 10.95
C ALA A 50 -1.45 -8.13 10.75
N ALA A 51 -1.82 -6.97 10.21
CA ALA A 51 -3.22 -6.60 9.93
C ALA A 51 -3.88 -7.59 8.98
N ILE A 52 -3.27 -7.89 7.84
CA ILE A 52 -3.79 -8.87 6.86
C ILE A 52 -4.06 -10.23 7.52
N LYS A 53 -3.10 -10.74 8.30
CA LYS A 53 -3.23 -12.04 9.00
C LYS A 53 -4.32 -12.01 10.06
N ASN A 54 -4.37 -10.97 10.88
CA ASN A 54 -5.36 -10.83 11.94
C ASN A 54 -6.78 -10.58 11.40
N SER A 55 -6.90 -10.12 10.16
CA SER A 55 -8.17 -10.03 9.43
C SER A 55 -8.59 -11.34 8.73
N GLY A 56 -7.86 -12.44 8.92
CA GLY A 56 -8.20 -13.76 8.37
C GLY A 56 -7.71 -14.00 6.94
N PHE A 57 -6.89 -13.12 6.38
CA PHE A 57 -6.32 -13.27 5.03
C PHE A 57 -4.90 -13.83 5.06
N SER A 58 -4.48 -14.43 3.96
CA SER A 58 -3.12 -14.94 3.78
C SER A 58 -2.21 -13.90 3.13
N PHE A 59 -1.13 -13.53 3.82
CA PHE A 59 -0.11 -12.64 3.24
C PHE A 59 0.67 -13.34 2.11
N PRO A 60 0.86 -12.71 0.93
CA PRO A 60 1.45 -13.39 -0.22
C PRO A 60 2.93 -13.69 -0.02
N GLY A 61 3.36 -14.87 -0.44
CA GLY A 61 4.79 -15.23 -0.61
C GLY A 61 5.37 -14.74 -1.93
N HIS A 62 5.02 -13.54 -2.38
CA HIS A 62 5.47 -12.95 -3.65
C HIS A 62 6.50 -11.85 -3.41
N ARG A 63 7.15 -11.38 -4.48
CA ARG A 63 7.79 -10.08 -4.47
C ARG A 63 6.72 -9.00 -4.54
N ILE A 64 6.73 -8.09 -3.57
CA ILE A 64 5.75 -7.02 -3.41
C ILE A 64 6.46 -5.69 -3.63
N VAL A 65 5.97 -4.89 -4.57
CA VAL A 65 6.42 -3.52 -4.78
C VAL A 65 5.24 -2.59 -4.50
N VAL A 66 5.45 -1.64 -3.60
CA VAL A 66 4.48 -0.60 -3.23
C VAL A 66 5.02 0.75 -3.68
N ASN A 67 4.30 1.44 -4.57
CA ASN A 67 4.61 2.79 -5.00
C ASN A 67 3.58 3.78 -4.44
N LEU A 68 4.07 4.91 -3.91
CA LEU A 68 3.24 6.01 -3.41
C LEU A 68 3.37 7.20 -4.36
N ALA A 69 2.36 7.42 -5.21
CA ALA A 69 2.32 8.51 -6.18
C ALA A 69 1.50 9.70 -5.66
N PRO A 70 1.91 10.96 -5.92
CA PRO A 70 3.00 11.38 -6.80
C PRO A 70 4.36 11.34 -6.09
N ALA A 71 5.42 10.86 -6.74
CA ALA A 71 6.69 10.47 -6.09
C ALA A 71 7.54 11.64 -5.55
N ASP A 72 7.22 12.87 -5.93
CA ASP A 72 7.85 14.13 -5.49
C ASP A 72 7.32 14.63 -4.13
N LEU A 73 6.15 14.13 -3.71
CA LEU A 73 5.54 14.47 -2.44
C LEU A 73 6.03 13.54 -1.32
N ARG A 74 6.43 14.10 -0.17
CA ARG A 74 6.88 13.32 0.99
C ARG A 74 5.69 12.67 1.70
N LYS A 75 5.77 11.37 1.99
CA LYS A 75 4.72 10.62 2.69
C LYS A 75 5.18 10.33 4.11
N GLU A 76 4.39 10.80 5.08
CA GLU A 76 4.72 10.72 6.50
C GLU A 76 3.63 9.99 7.30
N GLY A 77 4.05 9.36 8.39
CA GLY A 77 3.16 8.70 9.35
C GLY A 77 2.68 7.30 8.93
N SER A 78 1.65 6.79 9.60
CA SER A 78 1.13 5.43 9.41
C SER A 78 -0.16 5.35 8.58
N GLY A 79 -0.62 6.47 8.02
CA GLY A 79 -1.88 6.54 7.27
C GLY A 79 -1.95 5.64 6.03
N PHE A 80 -0.80 5.15 5.55
CA PHE A 80 -0.70 4.29 4.38
C PHE A 80 -0.87 2.79 4.68
N ASP A 81 -0.91 2.37 5.94
CA ASP A 81 -1.01 0.95 6.28
C ASP A 81 -2.27 0.29 5.66
N LEU A 82 -3.43 0.94 5.83
CA LEU A 82 -4.70 0.44 5.30
C LEU A 82 -4.71 0.36 3.75
N PRO A 83 -4.42 1.43 2.99
CA PRO A 83 -4.45 1.36 1.53
C PRO A 83 -3.40 0.40 0.97
N ILE A 84 -2.24 0.23 1.62
CA ILE A 84 -1.26 -0.80 1.23
C ILE A 84 -1.84 -2.20 1.44
N ALA A 85 -2.47 -2.46 2.60
CA ALA A 85 -3.08 -3.76 2.88
C ALA A 85 -4.18 -4.11 1.86
N LEU A 86 -5.05 -3.15 1.56
CA LEU A 86 -6.11 -3.31 0.55
C LEU A 86 -5.52 -3.55 -0.84
N GLY A 87 -4.46 -2.82 -1.21
CA GLY A 87 -3.77 -3.00 -2.49
C GLY A 87 -3.18 -4.40 -2.63
N ILE A 88 -2.54 -4.93 -1.58
CA ILE A 88 -2.02 -6.30 -1.57
C ILE A 88 -3.15 -7.32 -1.76
N LEU A 89 -4.22 -7.22 -0.98
CA LEU A 89 -5.35 -8.16 -1.06
C LEU A 89 -6.06 -8.10 -2.41
N CYS A 90 -6.23 -6.90 -2.98
CA CYS A 90 -6.80 -6.72 -4.30
C CYS A 90 -5.89 -7.29 -5.40
N ALA A 91 -4.57 -7.04 -5.32
CA ALA A 91 -3.61 -7.59 -6.28
C ALA A 91 -3.54 -9.13 -6.20
N GLN A 92 -3.83 -9.74 -5.04
CA GLN A 92 -4.00 -11.19 -4.89
C GLN A 92 -5.36 -11.73 -5.37
N GLY A 93 -6.30 -10.86 -5.76
CA GLY A 93 -7.63 -11.25 -6.22
C GLY A 93 -8.65 -11.51 -5.10
N SER A 94 -8.40 -11.04 -3.86
CA SER A 94 -9.37 -11.17 -2.75
C SER A 94 -10.60 -10.26 -2.91
N PHE A 95 -10.49 -9.17 -3.68
CA PHE A 95 -11.58 -8.21 -3.92
C PHE A 95 -11.55 -7.70 -5.37
N ALA A 96 -12.67 -7.15 -5.85
CA ALA A 96 -12.75 -6.49 -7.15
C ALA A 96 -12.11 -5.08 -7.10
N PRO A 97 -11.31 -4.67 -8.12
CA PRO A 97 -10.63 -3.36 -8.14
C PRO A 97 -11.58 -2.15 -8.05
N THR A 98 -12.82 -2.30 -8.52
CA THR A 98 -13.82 -1.22 -8.54
C THR A 98 -14.18 -0.71 -7.14
N ALA A 99 -13.95 -1.51 -6.09
CA ALA A 99 -14.22 -1.11 -4.71
C ALA A 99 -13.19 -0.11 -4.14
N LEU A 100 -12.10 0.18 -4.85
CA LEU A 100 -10.95 0.93 -4.36
C LEU A 100 -10.76 2.30 -5.05
N ALA A 101 -11.62 2.63 -6.01
CA ALA A 101 -11.71 3.97 -6.55
C ALA A 101 -12.40 4.87 -5.52
N GLY A 102 -11.67 5.87 -4.99
CA GLY A 102 -12.29 6.95 -4.22
C GLY A 102 -13.40 7.59 -5.07
N GLY A 103 -14.56 7.78 -4.45
CA GLY A 103 -15.82 8.13 -5.14
C GLY A 103 -15.81 9.40 -5.96
#